data_AF-A0A6I9PG40-F1
#
_entry.id   AF-A0A6I9PG40-F1
#
_cell.length_a   1.000
_cell.length_b   1.000
_cell.length_c   1.000
_cell.angle_alpha   90.00
_cell.angle_beta   90.00
_cell.angle_gamma   90.00
#
_symmetry.space_group_name_H-M   'P 1'
#
loop_
_entity.id
_entity.type
_entity.pdbx_description
1 polymer ?
#
loop_
_entity_poly.entity_id
_entity_poly.type
_entity_poly.pdbx_seq_one_letter_code
_entity_poly.pdbx_strand_id
1 'polypeptide(L)'
;MDGKEDGVAAMAATYQGFDPAAYLQYNYTPPGADFENKDSVLLWKMGCLHRAFTEGDVSGELLVDIGSGSTLYQVMSGCEIFNKVILTDFLEVNQQELKRWLRNAEDSALDWTPFLKHACMLEGRQPSAWTEKAARLRSVVSDVLYVERAQPWPPHRLAQVCASLKKMGFTLIRLEVYTLPQDMRVGVDDVSGVFFAKAMKD
;
A
#
# COMPACT_ATOMS: atom_id res chain seq x y z
N MET A 1 12.91 28.40 -16.24
CA MET A 1 11.73 27.56 -15.95
C MET A 1 12.22 26.48 -15.03
N ASP A 2 11.60 26.42 -13.85
CA ASP A 2 12.14 25.73 -12.68
C ASP A 2 11.89 24.22 -12.83
N GLY A 3 12.94 23.39 -12.79
CA GLY A 3 12.86 21.97 -13.14
C GLY A 3 11.90 21.12 -12.29
N LYS A 4 11.30 21.74 -11.25
CA LYS A 4 10.20 21.19 -10.45
C LYS A 4 8.85 21.24 -11.18
N GLU A 5 8.54 22.33 -11.88
CA GLU A 5 7.27 22.48 -12.62
C GLU A 5 7.19 21.51 -13.80
N ASP A 6 8.30 21.35 -14.53
CA ASP A 6 8.41 20.39 -15.65
C ASP A 6 8.19 18.94 -15.19
N GLY A 7 8.65 18.62 -13.97
CA GLY A 7 8.52 17.27 -13.42
C GLY A 7 7.11 16.93 -12.92
N VAL A 8 6.38 17.91 -12.38
CA VAL A 8 4.96 17.74 -12.01
C VAL A 8 4.09 17.56 -13.26
N ALA A 9 4.35 18.34 -14.33
CA ALA A 9 3.65 18.18 -15.59
C ALA A 9 3.90 16.80 -16.23
N ALA A 10 5.14 16.31 -16.17
CA ALA A 10 5.49 14.97 -16.65
C ALA A 10 4.78 13.85 -15.87
N MET A 11 4.66 14.00 -14.54
CA MET A 11 3.88 13.08 -13.70
C MET A 11 2.39 13.09 -14.09
N ALA A 12 1.79 14.27 -14.25
CA ALA A 12 0.40 14.40 -14.65
C ALA A 12 0.13 13.76 -16.02
N ALA A 13 1.04 13.95 -16.99
CA ALA A 13 0.94 13.32 -18.31
C ALA A 13 1.06 11.79 -18.23
N THR A 14 1.95 11.26 -17.39
CA THR A 14 2.17 9.81 -17.20
C THR A 14 0.93 9.11 -16.68
N TYR A 15 0.21 9.75 -15.76
CA TYR A 15 -1.01 9.21 -15.13
C TYR A 15 -2.30 9.73 -15.77
N GLN A 16 -2.22 10.37 -16.92
CA GLN A 16 -3.41 10.84 -17.64
C GLN A 16 -4.29 9.64 -18.01
N GLY A 17 -5.57 9.68 -17.60
CA GLY A 17 -6.51 8.59 -17.85
C GLY A 17 -6.39 7.41 -16.89
N PHE A 18 -5.63 7.54 -15.80
CA PHE A 18 -5.61 6.54 -14.73
C PHE A 18 -7.02 6.33 -14.15
N ASP A 19 -7.46 5.08 -14.11
CA ASP A 19 -8.74 4.67 -13.54
C ASP A 19 -8.50 3.81 -12.28
N PRO A 20 -8.84 4.32 -11.08
CA PRO A 20 -8.73 3.59 -9.83
C PRO A 20 -9.49 2.27 -9.81
N ALA A 21 -10.68 2.20 -10.43
CA ALA A 21 -11.50 1.00 -10.41
C ALA A 21 -10.89 -0.10 -11.27
N ALA A 22 -10.44 0.25 -12.48
CA ALA A 22 -9.70 -0.66 -13.35
C ALA A 22 -8.41 -1.14 -12.66
N TYR A 23 -7.65 -0.24 -12.03
CA TYR A 23 -6.43 -0.61 -11.28
C TYR A 23 -6.72 -1.57 -10.12
N LEU A 24 -7.80 -1.34 -9.37
CA LEU A 24 -8.21 -2.20 -8.26
C LEU A 24 -8.66 -3.58 -8.75
N GLN A 25 -9.55 -3.61 -9.74
CA GLN A 25 -10.02 -4.86 -10.33
C GLN A 25 -8.84 -5.68 -10.87
N TYR A 26 -7.91 -5.00 -11.51
CA TYR A 26 -6.79 -5.63 -12.18
C TYR A 26 -5.77 -6.27 -11.20
N ASN A 27 -5.39 -5.56 -10.13
CA ASN A 27 -4.34 -6.02 -9.22
C ASN A 27 -4.86 -6.71 -7.95
N TYR A 28 -6.09 -6.39 -7.54
CA TYR A 28 -6.63 -6.71 -6.21
C TYR A 28 -7.89 -7.58 -6.29
N THR A 29 -8.07 -8.30 -7.40
CA THR A 29 -9.00 -9.43 -7.52
C THR A 29 -8.23 -10.68 -8.02
N PRO A 30 -8.80 -11.90 -7.94
CA PRO A 30 -8.12 -13.08 -8.45
C PRO A 30 -7.71 -12.96 -9.92
N PRO A 31 -6.48 -13.38 -10.31
CA PRO A 31 -5.51 -14.10 -9.49
C PRO A 31 -4.55 -13.23 -8.65
N GLY A 32 -4.54 -11.89 -8.84
CA GLY A 32 -3.63 -10.98 -8.13
C GLY A 32 -3.89 -10.88 -6.62
N ALA A 33 -5.15 -11.05 -6.22
CA ALA A 33 -5.60 -11.15 -4.84
C ALA A 33 -6.43 -12.42 -4.61
N ASP A 34 -5.78 -13.56 -4.69
CA ASP A 34 -6.36 -14.83 -4.28
C ASP A 34 -6.06 -15.07 -2.78
N PHE A 35 -7.12 -15.15 -1.96
CA PHE A 35 -7.02 -15.40 -0.52
C PHE A 35 -6.99 -16.89 -0.17
N GLU A 36 -7.30 -17.77 -1.12
CA GLU A 36 -7.19 -19.23 -0.99
C GLU A 36 -5.79 -19.72 -1.39
N ASN A 37 -5.11 -18.97 -2.26
CA ASN A 37 -3.74 -19.25 -2.66
C ASN A 37 -2.73 -18.73 -1.62
N LYS A 38 -2.10 -19.65 -0.88
CA LYS A 38 -1.05 -19.31 0.11
C LYS A 38 0.19 -18.68 -0.50
N ASP A 39 0.44 -18.93 -1.79
CA ASP A 39 1.55 -18.32 -2.51
C ASP A 39 1.20 -16.93 -3.04
N SER A 40 0.00 -16.40 -2.81
CA SER A 40 -0.43 -15.08 -3.27
C SER A 40 0.53 -13.96 -2.84
N VAL A 41 0.99 -13.16 -3.81
CA VAL A 41 1.83 -11.99 -3.57
C VAL A 41 1.16 -10.98 -2.63
N LEU A 42 -0.17 -10.87 -2.67
CA LEU A 42 -0.92 -10.02 -1.75
C LEU A 42 -0.81 -10.51 -0.30
N LEU A 43 -1.03 -11.80 -0.06
CA LEU A 43 -0.95 -12.35 1.29
C LEU A 43 0.48 -12.23 1.84
N TRP A 44 1.48 -12.43 0.99
CA TRP A 44 2.88 -12.17 1.34
C TRP A 44 3.12 -10.72 1.74
N LYS A 45 2.61 -9.73 0.97
CA LYS A 45 2.71 -8.30 1.30
C LYS A 45 2.07 -7.99 2.65
N MET A 46 0.84 -8.45 2.87
CA MET A 46 0.12 -8.24 4.13
C MET A 46 0.86 -8.86 5.33
N GLY A 47 1.43 -10.06 5.16
CA GLY A 47 2.24 -10.71 6.18
C GLY A 47 3.51 -9.94 6.52
N CYS A 48 4.21 -9.39 5.52
CA CYS A 48 5.39 -8.55 5.74
C CYS A 48 5.04 -7.29 6.54
N LEU A 49 3.98 -6.60 6.15
CA LEU A 49 3.49 -5.39 6.82
C LEU A 49 3.05 -5.68 8.25
N HIS A 50 2.28 -6.75 8.46
CA HIS A 50 1.85 -7.17 9.78
C HIS A 50 3.05 -7.36 10.72
N ARG A 51 4.02 -8.18 10.31
CA ARG A 51 5.26 -8.39 11.07
C ARG A 51 5.99 -7.08 11.34
N ALA A 52 6.09 -6.21 10.34
CA ALA A 52 6.79 -4.94 10.47
C ALA A 52 6.20 -4.07 11.59
N PHE A 53 4.88 -4.05 11.73
CA PHE A 53 4.15 -3.27 12.75
C PHE A 53 4.11 -3.95 14.12
N THR A 54 4.19 -5.28 14.21
CA THR A 54 3.94 -6.02 15.47
C THR A 54 5.19 -6.55 16.17
N GLU A 55 6.37 -6.46 15.56
CA GLU A 55 7.65 -6.91 16.15
C GLU A 55 8.20 -6.00 17.28
N GLY A 56 7.48 -4.92 17.62
CA GLY A 56 7.72 -4.11 18.84
C GLY A 56 8.70 -2.94 18.69
N ASP A 57 9.32 -2.77 17.52
CA ASP A 57 10.25 -1.69 17.17
C ASP A 57 9.60 -0.57 16.32
N VAL A 58 8.35 -0.74 15.92
CA VAL A 58 7.56 0.28 15.21
C VAL A 58 6.36 0.67 16.07
N SER A 59 6.36 1.90 16.58
CA SER A 59 5.26 2.48 17.34
C SER A 59 5.27 4.01 17.23
N GLY A 60 4.19 4.65 17.65
CA GLY A 60 4.09 6.10 17.67
C GLY A 60 2.65 6.58 17.60
N GLU A 61 2.48 7.90 17.51
CA GLU A 61 1.15 8.50 17.40
C GLU A 61 0.63 8.49 15.94
N LEU A 62 1.52 8.82 14.99
CA LEU A 62 1.19 9.10 13.60
C LEU A 62 1.87 8.12 12.64
N LEU A 63 1.08 7.53 11.75
CA LEU A 63 1.54 6.84 10.55
C LEU A 63 1.15 7.65 9.30
N VAL A 64 2.11 7.86 8.40
CA VAL A 64 1.84 8.48 7.10
C VAL A 64 2.13 7.45 6.01
N ASP A 65 1.10 7.11 5.23
CA ASP A 65 1.22 6.25 4.06
C ASP A 65 1.47 7.12 2.81
N ILE A 66 2.56 6.83 2.10
CA ILE A 66 3.03 7.65 0.97
C ILE A 66 2.73 6.94 -0.34
N GLY A 67 1.84 7.53 -1.16
CA GLY A 67 1.41 6.91 -2.41
C GLY A 67 0.44 5.75 -2.16
N SER A 68 -0.58 6.00 -1.34
CA SER A 68 -1.63 5.05 -0.99
C SER A 68 -2.39 4.52 -2.20
N GLY A 69 -2.39 5.27 -3.31
CA GLY A 69 -3.26 5.01 -4.45
C GLY A 69 -4.72 4.96 -4.02
N SER A 70 -5.48 4.04 -4.59
CA SER A 70 -6.84 3.72 -4.17
C SER A 70 -6.91 2.54 -3.18
N THR A 71 -5.81 2.24 -2.47
CA THR A 71 -5.66 1.00 -1.68
C THR A 71 -5.53 1.22 -0.17
N LEU A 72 -5.95 0.23 0.62
CA LEU A 72 -5.99 0.31 2.10
C LEU A 72 -5.22 -0.81 2.82
N TYR A 73 -4.88 -1.90 2.14
CA TYR A 73 -4.31 -3.10 2.78
C TYR A 73 -3.00 -2.81 3.53
N GLN A 74 -2.23 -1.84 3.05
CA GLN A 74 -0.92 -1.49 3.58
C GLN A 74 -0.95 -0.87 4.98
N VAL A 75 -2.07 -0.28 5.38
CA VAL A 75 -2.26 0.32 6.71
C VAL A 75 -3.13 -0.54 7.63
N MET A 76 -3.64 -1.68 7.17
CA MET A 76 -4.60 -2.49 7.94
C MET A 76 -4.00 -2.98 9.26
N SER A 77 -2.77 -3.49 9.31
CA SER A 77 -2.17 -3.88 10.59
C SER A 77 -1.63 -2.69 11.38
N GLY A 78 -1.15 -1.65 10.71
CA GLY A 78 -0.68 -0.42 11.36
C GLY A 78 -1.77 0.30 12.16
N CYS A 79 -3.05 0.17 11.76
CA CYS A 79 -4.15 0.85 12.45
C CYS A 79 -4.37 0.40 13.91
N GLU A 80 -3.84 -0.75 14.31
CA GLU A 80 -3.88 -1.21 15.71
C GLU A 80 -2.77 -0.57 16.57
N ILE A 81 -1.72 -0.04 15.93
CA ILE A 81 -0.54 0.51 16.60
C ILE A 81 -0.62 2.03 16.70
N PHE A 82 -1.06 2.68 15.62
CA PHE A 82 -1.09 4.14 15.51
C PHE A 82 -2.49 4.69 15.79
N ASN A 83 -2.55 5.84 16.46
CA ASN A 83 -3.81 6.53 16.77
C ASN A 83 -4.25 7.47 15.66
N LYS A 84 -3.31 7.90 14.81
CA LYS A 84 -3.57 8.74 13.65
C LYS A 84 -2.89 8.14 12.42
N VAL A 85 -3.66 7.96 11.35
CA VAL A 85 -3.19 7.55 10.03
C VAL A 85 -3.53 8.66 9.04
N ILE A 86 -2.55 9.02 8.21
CA ILE A 86 -2.73 9.91 7.05
C ILE A 86 -2.42 9.11 5.81
N LEU A 87 -3.38 9.07 4.88
CA LEU A 87 -3.18 8.51 3.55
C LEU A 87 -2.80 9.64 2.60
N THR A 88 -1.94 9.37 1.63
CA THR A 88 -1.53 10.40 0.68
C THR A 88 -1.46 9.86 -0.74
N ASP A 89 -1.87 10.67 -1.71
CA ASP A 89 -1.70 10.31 -3.12
C ASP A 89 -1.56 11.53 -4.03
N PHE A 90 -0.88 11.35 -5.16
CA PHE A 90 -0.74 12.37 -6.19
C PHE A 90 -2.02 12.55 -7.01
N LEU A 91 -2.80 11.49 -7.23
CA LEU A 91 -3.99 11.55 -8.07
C LEU A 91 -5.23 11.84 -7.23
N GLU A 92 -5.95 12.90 -7.58
CA GLU A 92 -7.20 13.24 -6.90
C GLU A 92 -8.23 12.10 -7.01
N VAL A 93 -8.29 11.40 -8.15
CA VAL A 93 -9.22 10.26 -8.35
C VAL A 93 -8.97 9.11 -7.36
N ASN A 94 -7.71 8.87 -6.98
CA ASN A 94 -7.36 7.90 -5.95
C ASN A 94 -7.82 8.37 -4.56
N GLN A 95 -7.58 9.64 -4.24
CA GLN A 95 -8.02 10.21 -2.97
C GLN A 95 -9.55 10.17 -2.84
N GLN A 96 -10.28 10.39 -3.93
CA GLN A 96 -11.74 10.29 -3.94
C GLN A 96 -12.20 8.86 -3.64
N GLU A 97 -11.55 7.85 -4.21
CA GLU A 97 -11.87 6.44 -3.93
C GLU A 97 -11.62 6.08 -2.46
N LEU A 98 -10.49 6.49 -1.88
CA LEU A 98 -10.22 6.33 -0.45
C LEU A 98 -11.28 7.03 0.42
N LYS A 99 -11.66 8.26 0.06
CA LYS A 99 -12.68 9.05 0.77
C LYS A 99 -14.06 8.40 0.68
N ARG A 100 -14.42 7.74 -0.43
CA ARG A 100 -15.68 6.97 -0.56
C ARG A 100 -15.71 5.83 0.45
N TRP A 101 -14.65 5.03 0.51
CA TRP A 101 -14.56 3.91 1.45
C TRP A 101 -14.61 4.37 2.92
N LEU A 102 -13.92 5.47 3.25
CA LEU A 102 -13.91 6.05 4.60
C LEU A 102 -15.29 6.53 5.06
N ARG A 103 -16.11 7.04 4.14
CA ARG A 103 -17.50 7.44 4.43
C ARG A 103 -18.49 6.27 4.45
N ASN A 104 -18.00 5.04 4.30
CA ASN A 104 -18.83 3.84 4.17
C ASN A 104 -19.84 3.96 3.03
N ALA A 105 -19.42 4.52 1.90
CA ALA A 105 -20.24 4.58 0.70
C ALA A 105 -20.44 3.19 0.09
N GLU A 106 -21.64 2.92 -0.42
CA GLU A 106 -22.03 1.61 -0.98
C GLU A 106 -21.40 1.34 -2.37
N ASP A 107 -20.78 2.35 -2.98
CA ASP A 107 -20.26 2.35 -4.35
C ASP A 107 -18.71 2.25 -4.43
N SER A 108 -18.04 1.74 -3.40
CA SER A 108 -16.60 1.52 -3.47
C SER A 108 -16.26 0.48 -4.55
N ALA A 109 -15.19 0.76 -5.31
CA ALA A 109 -14.81 -0.04 -6.47
C ALA A 109 -14.30 -1.45 -6.13
N LEU A 110 -13.92 -1.70 -4.87
CA LEU A 110 -13.41 -3.00 -4.42
C LEU A 110 -14.06 -3.42 -3.10
N ASP A 111 -14.46 -4.69 -3.00
CA ASP A 111 -14.83 -5.30 -1.72
C ASP A 111 -13.56 -5.56 -0.89
N TRP A 112 -13.35 -4.71 0.13
CA TRP A 112 -12.24 -4.84 1.07
C TRP A 112 -12.45 -5.92 2.14
N THR A 113 -13.61 -6.58 2.20
CA THR A 113 -13.94 -7.57 3.22
C THR A 113 -12.92 -8.72 3.31
N PRO A 114 -12.46 -9.35 2.21
CA PRO A 114 -11.45 -10.42 2.29
C PRO A 114 -10.12 -9.95 2.89
N PHE A 115 -9.69 -8.73 2.57
CA PHE A 115 -8.48 -8.11 3.09
C PHE A 115 -8.59 -7.89 4.60
N LEU A 116 -9.70 -7.33 5.05
CA LEU A 116 -9.98 -7.08 6.47
C LEU A 116 -10.04 -8.40 7.27
N LYS A 117 -10.70 -9.43 6.71
CA LYS A 117 -10.71 -10.79 7.28
C LYS A 117 -9.30 -11.34 7.42
N HIS A 118 -8.47 -11.20 6.40
CA HIS A 118 -7.09 -11.67 6.43
C HIS A 118 -6.23 -10.92 7.44
N ALA A 119 -6.38 -9.59 7.54
CA ALA A 119 -5.72 -8.80 8.57
C ALA A 119 -6.12 -9.27 9.99
N CYS A 120 -7.40 -9.56 10.23
CA CYS A 120 -7.85 -10.14 11.49
C CYS A 120 -7.15 -11.49 11.78
N MET A 121 -7.03 -12.39 10.80
CA MET A 121 -6.35 -13.67 10.98
C MET A 121 -4.87 -13.49 11.32
N LEU A 122 -4.16 -12.59 10.63
CA LEU A 122 -2.76 -12.27 10.92
C LEU A 122 -2.59 -11.78 12.37
N GLU A 123 -3.57 -11.04 12.88
CA GLU A 123 -3.59 -10.48 14.23
C GLU A 123 -4.12 -11.45 15.30
N GLY A 124 -4.31 -12.72 14.96
CA GLY A 124 -4.81 -13.75 15.88
C GLY A 124 -6.30 -13.59 16.25
N ARG A 125 -7.05 -12.80 15.48
CA ARG A 125 -8.49 -12.57 15.64
C ARG A 125 -9.30 -13.46 14.70
N GLN A 126 -10.56 -13.70 15.03
CA GLN A 126 -11.49 -14.41 14.16
C GLN A 126 -11.80 -13.56 12.91
N PRO A 127 -11.95 -14.16 11.71
CA PRO A 127 -12.33 -13.44 10.50
C PRO A 127 -13.64 -12.66 10.62
N SER A 128 -14.56 -13.11 11.49
CA SER A 128 -15.83 -12.41 11.75
C SER A 128 -15.64 -11.01 12.37
N ALA A 129 -14.48 -10.71 12.96
CA ALA A 129 -14.15 -9.40 13.51
C ALA A 129 -13.79 -8.33 12.44
N TRP A 130 -13.94 -8.64 11.15
CA TRP A 130 -13.59 -7.74 10.05
C TRP A 130 -14.33 -6.39 10.10
N THR A 131 -15.56 -6.36 10.64
CA THR A 131 -16.35 -5.14 10.80
C THR A 131 -15.75 -4.22 11.86
N GLU A 132 -15.28 -4.77 12.99
CA GLU A 132 -14.57 -4.05 14.04
C GLU A 132 -13.25 -3.50 13.51
N LYS A 133 -12.51 -4.31 12.73
CA LYS A 133 -11.29 -3.87 12.05
C LYS A 133 -11.55 -2.73 11.07
N ALA A 134 -12.61 -2.82 10.28
CA ALA A 134 -13.01 -1.74 9.36
C ALA A 134 -13.34 -0.46 10.13
N ALA A 135 -14.09 -0.57 11.23
CA ALA A 135 -14.43 0.56 12.09
C ALA A 135 -13.18 1.19 12.74
N ARG A 136 -12.23 0.37 13.21
CA ARG A 136 -10.95 0.84 13.74
C ARG A 136 -10.14 1.57 12.67
N LEU A 137 -10.01 0.99 11.47
CA LEU A 137 -9.27 1.63 10.39
C LEU A 137 -9.89 2.99 10.02
N ARG A 138 -11.22 3.06 9.86
CA ARG A 138 -11.92 4.32 9.59
C ARG A 138 -11.77 5.36 10.71
N SER A 139 -11.70 4.94 11.96
CA SER A 139 -11.59 5.88 13.09
C SER A 139 -10.20 6.50 13.24
N VAL A 140 -9.14 5.80 12.84
CA VAL A 140 -7.77 6.34 12.90
C VAL A 140 -7.32 7.03 11.63
N VAL A 141 -7.90 6.71 10.47
CA VAL A 141 -7.62 7.43 9.23
C VAL A 141 -8.25 8.81 9.30
N SER A 142 -7.41 9.77 9.67
CA SER A 142 -7.81 11.16 9.93
C SER A 142 -7.97 11.98 8.66
N ASP A 143 -7.09 11.77 7.68
CA ASP A 143 -6.99 12.61 6.50
C ASP A 143 -6.52 11.81 5.28
N VAL A 144 -6.94 12.28 4.10
CA VAL A 144 -6.43 11.84 2.79
C VAL A 144 -5.92 13.09 2.08
N LEU A 145 -4.59 13.22 1.98
CA LEU A 145 -3.92 14.44 1.54
C LEU A 145 -3.29 14.30 0.15
N TYR A 146 -3.21 15.41 -0.56
CA TYR A 146 -2.44 15.53 -1.78
C TYR A 146 -0.95 15.64 -1.47
N VAL A 147 -0.13 14.88 -2.20
CA VAL A 147 1.33 15.02 -2.16
C VAL A 147 1.87 15.21 -3.57
N GLU A 148 2.65 16.26 -3.75
CA GLU A 148 3.37 16.49 -5.00
C GLU A 148 4.51 15.49 -5.13
N ARG A 149 4.66 14.96 -6.34
CA ARG A 149 5.87 14.23 -6.72
C ARG A 149 6.59 14.97 -7.82
N ALA A 150 7.86 15.28 -7.56
CA ALA A 150 8.64 16.10 -8.47
C ALA A 150 9.07 15.36 -9.75
N GLN A 151 9.19 14.03 -9.76
CA GLN A 151 9.58 13.27 -10.97
C GLN A 151 9.04 11.83 -10.98
N PRO A 152 8.84 11.20 -12.16
CA PRO A 152 8.51 9.77 -12.31
C PRO A 152 9.52 8.82 -11.65
N TRP A 153 9.11 7.59 -11.31
CA TRP A 153 10.04 6.58 -10.79
C TRP A 153 10.76 5.96 -11.98
N PRO A 154 12.11 5.98 -12.06
CA PRO A 154 12.80 5.10 -12.98
C PRO A 154 12.63 3.65 -12.50
N PRO A 155 12.67 2.64 -13.40
CA PRO A 155 12.62 1.25 -12.99
C PRO A 155 13.78 0.95 -12.04
N HIS A 156 13.46 0.62 -10.79
CA HIS A 156 14.45 0.39 -9.75
C HIS A 156 14.78 -1.09 -9.64
N ARG A 157 16.08 -1.41 -9.64
CA ARG A 157 16.58 -2.74 -9.27
C ARG A 157 16.76 -2.80 -7.75
N LEU A 158 16.61 -3.97 -7.15
CA LEU A 158 16.78 -4.20 -5.71
C LEU A 158 18.06 -3.57 -5.13
N ALA A 159 19.19 -3.68 -5.85
CA ALA A 159 20.47 -3.11 -5.44
C ALA A 159 20.43 -1.56 -5.26
N GLN A 160 19.57 -0.87 -6.01
CA GLN A 160 19.41 0.58 -5.91
C GLN A 160 18.60 0.97 -4.67
N VAL A 161 17.72 0.10 -4.17
CA VAL A 161 16.89 0.36 -2.99
C VAL A 161 17.77 0.48 -1.75
N CYS A 162 18.63 -0.52 -1.50
CA CYS A 162 19.53 -0.51 -0.34
C CYS A 162 20.52 0.67 -0.39
N ALA A 163 21.09 0.95 -1.57
CA ALA A 163 21.99 2.08 -1.75
C ALA A 163 21.29 3.43 -1.48
N SER A 164 20.03 3.57 -1.93
CA SER A 164 19.24 4.78 -1.72
C SER A 164 18.87 4.97 -0.25
N LEU A 165 18.42 3.92 0.44
CA LEU A 165 18.12 3.97 1.88
C LEU A 165 19.35 4.42 2.67
N LYS A 166 20.51 3.80 2.42
CA LYS A 166 21.77 4.17 3.08
C LYS A 166 22.17 5.61 2.78
N LYS A 167 22.07 6.04 1.51
CA LYS A 167 22.37 7.43 1.11
C LYS A 167 21.47 8.45 1.80
N MET A 168 20.23 8.08 2.11
CA MET A 168 19.25 8.93 2.79
C MET A 168 19.32 8.86 4.32
N GLY A 169 20.33 8.18 4.88
CA GLY A 169 20.52 8.06 6.34
C GLY A 169 19.59 7.06 7.00
N PHE A 170 19.16 6.03 6.27
CA PHE A 170 18.40 4.92 6.84
C PHE A 170 19.29 3.69 7.04
N THR A 171 19.17 3.10 8.24
CA THR A 171 19.66 1.78 8.57
C THR A 171 18.64 0.72 8.15
N LEU A 172 19.03 -0.18 7.24
CA LEU A 172 18.18 -1.29 6.79
C LEU A 172 18.06 -2.35 7.90
N ILE A 173 16.84 -2.61 8.36
CA ILE A 173 16.54 -3.61 9.40
C ILE A 173 16.17 -4.94 8.75
N ARG A 174 15.35 -4.91 7.70
CA ARG A 174 14.89 -6.12 6.99
C ARG A 174 14.73 -5.86 5.51
N LEU A 175 15.09 -6.85 4.70
CA LEU A 175 14.77 -6.93 3.28
C LEU A 175 14.25 -8.33 2.97
N GLU A 176 13.05 -8.41 2.42
CA GLU A 176 12.45 -9.64 1.93
C GLU A 176 12.13 -9.48 0.45
N VAL A 177 12.26 -10.57 -0.33
CA VAL A 177 12.00 -10.58 -1.76
C VAL A 177 11.08 -11.73 -2.08
N TYR A 178 10.01 -11.43 -2.80
CA TYR A 178 9.06 -12.38 -3.34
C TYR A 178 9.27 -12.48 -4.85
N THR A 179 9.53 -13.67 -5.36
CA THR A 179 9.65 -13.92 -6.81
C THR A 179 8.30 -14.37 -7.35
N LEU A 180 7.79 -13.69 -8.38
CA LEU A 180 6.46 -13.96 -8.93
C LEU A 180 6.45 -15.32 -9.66
N PRO A 181 5.62 -16.28 -9.22
CA PRO A 181 5.39 -17.55 -9.91
C PRO A 181 4.86 -17.32 -11.33
N GLN A 182 5.11 -18.27 -12.24
CA GLN A 182 4.74 -18.10 -13.66
C GLN A 182 3.23 -17.95 -13.87
N ASP A 183 2.42 -18.66 -13.09
CA ASP A 183 0.96 -18.62 -13.10
C ASP A 183 0.37 -17.30 -12.60
N MET A 184 1.16 -16.49 -11.88
CA MET A 184 0.78 -15.14 -11.46
C MET A 184 1.27 -14.03 -12.41
N ARG A 185 2.06 -14.37 -13.43
CA ARG A 185 2.52 -13.41 -14.45
C ARG A 185 1.44 -13.25 -15.51
N VAL A 186 0.43 -12.46 -15.16
CA VAL A 186 -0.83 -12.45 -15.87
C VAL A 186 -0.88 -11.42 -17.03
N GLY A 187 0.30 -10.96 -17.48
CA GLY A 187 0.52 -10.28 -18.78
C GLY A 187 0.33 -8.76 -18.78
N VAL A 188 0.45 -8.14 -17.63
CA VAL A 188 -0.07 -6.78 -17.37
C VAL A 188 0.99 -5.74 -17.04
N ASP A 189 2.13 -6.26 -16.63
CA ASP A 189 3.37 -5.59 -16.36
C ASP A 189 4.46 -6.65 -16.59
N ASP A 190 5.70 -6.19 -16.55
CA ASP A 190 6.90 -7.03 -16.67
C ASP A 190 7.48 -7.40 -15.29
N VAL A 191 6.68 -7.33 -14.22
CA VAL A 191 7.13 -7.55 -12.85
C VAL A 191 7.50 -9.02 -12.66
N SER A 192 8.78 -9.26 -12.35
CA SER A 192 9.29 -10.59 -12.01
C SER A 192 9.25 -10.90 -10.51
N GLY A 193 8.96 -9.91 -9.67
CA GLY A 193 8.93 -10.04 -8.22
C GLY A 193 8.74 -8.71 -7.49
N VAL A 194 8.47 -8.81 -6.19
CA VAL A 194 8.21 -7.69 -5.28
C VAL A 194 9.21 -7.75 -4.13
N PHE A 195 9.58 -6.60 -3.56
CA PHE A 195 10.40 -6.56 -2.34
C PHE A 195 9.67 -5.83 -1.22
N PHE A 196 10.04 -6.17 0.01
CA PHE A 196 9.64 -5.48 1.23
C PHE A 196 10.90 -5.04 1.96
N ALA A 197 10.99 -3.75 2.32
CA ALA A 197 12.09 -3.21 3.08
C ALA A 197 11.59 -2.51 4.33
N LYS A 198 12.14 -2.88 5.49
CA LYS A 198 11.99 -2.16 6.76
C LYS A 198 13.30 -1.47 7.06
N ALA A 199 13.26 -0.16 7.23
CA ALA A 199 14.44 0.64 7.51
C ALA A 199 14.08 1.73 8.52
N MET A 200 15.04 2.06 9.37
CA MET A 200 14.91 3.08 10.41
C MET A 200 15.86 4.22 10.08
N LYS A 201 15.38 5.45 10.24
CA LYS A 201 16.22 6.63 10.09
C LYS A 201 17.02 6.83 11.37
N ASP A 202 18.31 7.12 11.22
CA ASP A 202 19.19 7.46 12.34
C ASP A 202 18.83 8.82 12.97
#